data_AF-A0A962DKD6-F1
#
_entry.id   AF-A0A962DKD6-F1
#
_cell.length_a   1.000
_cell.length_b   1.000
_cell.length_c   1.000
_cell.angle_alpha   90.00
_cell.angle_beta   90.00
_cell.angle_gamma   90.00
#
_symmetry.space_group_name_H-M   'P 1'
#
loop_
_entity.id
_entity.type
_entity.pdbx_description
1 polymer ?
#
loop_
_entity_poly.entity_id
_entity_poly.type
_entity_poly.pdbx_seq_one_letter_code
_entity_poly.pdbx_strand_id
1 'polypeptide(L)'
;MNRRNPVILATVYGLALASIVFTRAFKAFTLAEVLAVSAFICGLFMFWLTRRQQPGVRLALPERLIVIGSLLGLVGLPLKLVFSLLGVGAPAHDMANHVSTAGNPLLLHVHHLFFNLGFLALLISALAWMVAAIRWQSA
;
A
#
# COMPACT_ATOMS: atom_id res chain seq x y z
N MET A 1 -16.48 -21.07 13.42
CA MET A 1 -15.85 -20.78 12.11
C MET A 1 -16.16 -19.35 11.71
N ASN A 2 -15.21 -18.43 11.86
CA ASN A 2 -15.35 -17.08 11.33
C ASN A 2 -15.27 -17.13 9.80
N ARG A 3 -16.36 -16.81 9.10
CA ARG A 3 -16.34 -16.57 7.65
C ARG A 3 -15.55 -15.29 7.37
N ARG A 4 -14.23 -15.42 7.34
CA ARG A 4 -13.32 -14.40 6.78
C ARG A 4 -13.73 -14.20 5.32
N ASN A 5 -13.94 -12.96 4.90
CA ASN A 5 -14.49 -12.68 3.57
C ASN A 5 -13.38 -12.82 2.51
N PRO A 6 -13.29 -13.94 1.78
CA PRO A 6 -12.17 -14.21 0.88
C PRO A 6 -12.11 -13.20 -0.27
N VAL A 7 -13.26 -12.63 -0.63
CA VAL A 7 -13.38 -11.60 -1.66
C VAL A 7 -12.58 -10.36 -1.28
N ILE A 8 -12.65 -9.90 -0.03
CA ILE A 8 -11.96 -8.69 0.39
C ILE A 8 -10.43 -8.90 0.40
N LEU A 9 -9.96 -10.05 0.88
CA LEU A 9 -8.54 -10.40 0.83
C LEU A 9 -8.03 -10.49 -0.60
N ALA A 10 -8.79 -11.14 -1.49
CA ALA A 10 -8.46 -11.21 -2.91
C ALA A 10 -8.39 -9.82 -3.55
N THR A 11 -9.30 -8.91 -3.19
CA THR A 11 -9.28 -7.52 -3.68
C THR A 11 -8.03 -6.76 -3.21
N VAL A 12 -7.69 -6.84 -1.92
CA VAL A 12 -6.50 -6.16 -1.37
C VAL A 12 -5.23 -6.61 -2.09
N TYR A 13 -5.00 -7.92 -2.18
CA TYR A 13 -3.80 -8.45 -2.81
C TYR A 13 -3.82 -8.30 -4.33
N GLY A 14 -4.98 -8.43 -4.97
CA GLY A 14 -5.14 -8.23 -6.41
C GLY A 14 -4.82 -6.80 -6.84
N LEU A 15 -5.31 -5.80 -6.10
CA LEU A 15 -4.99 -4.39 -6.35
C LEU A 15 -3.51 -4.08 -6.10
N ALA A 16 -2.93 -4.64 -5.03
CA ALA A 16 -1.51 -4.48 -4.75
C ALA A 16 -0.63 -5.10 -5.85
N LEU A 17 -0.98 -6.29 -6.33
CA LEU A 17 -0.28 -6.94 -7.44
C LEU A 17 -0.44 -6.15 -8.74
N ALA A 18 -1.65 -5.68 -9.04
CA ALA A 18 -1.91 -4.85 -10.22
C ALA A 18 -1.07 -3.56 -10.19
N SER A 19 -0.98 -2.89 -9.03
CA SER A 19 -0.12 -1.72 -8.85
C SER A 19 1.35 -2.01 -9.21
N ILE A 20 1.88 -3.15 -8.74
CA ILE A 20 3.25 -3.58 -9.06
C ILE A 20 3.41 -3.84 -10.57
N VAL A 21 2.46 -4.53 -11.20
CA VAL A 21 2.49 -4.82 -12.65
C VAL A 21 2.43 -3.54 -13.47
N PHE A 22 1.54 -2.60 -13.15
CA PHE A 22 1.46 -1.31 -13.84
C PHE A 22 2.72 -0.46 -13.68
N THR A 23 3.37 -0.53 -12.51
CA THR A 23 4.65 0.14 -12.29
C THR A 23 5.77 -0.48 -13.13
N ARG A 24 5.86 -1.82 -13.16
CA ARG A 24 7.01 -2.54 -13.72
C ARG A 24 6.91 -2.83 -15.22
N ALA A 25 5.74 -3.26 -15.70
CA ALA A 25 5.54 -3.64 -17.10
C ALA A 25 5.16 -2.43 -17.96
N PHE A 26 4.26 -1.59 -17.46
CA PHE A 26 3.64 -0.52 -18.26
C PHE A 26 4.22 0.88 -17.96
N LYS A 27 5.02 1.03 -16.89
CA LYS A 27 5.55 2.32 -16.41
C LYS A 27 4.47 3.39 -16.21
N ALA A 28 3.24 2.96 -15.90
CA ALA A 28 2.09 3.83 -15.72
C ALA A 28 1.97 4.25 -14.24
N PHE A 29 2.84 5.17 -13.81
CA PHE A 29 3.02 5.51 -12.39
C PHE A 29 1.75 6.05 -11.71
N THR A 30 0.99 6.93 -12.38
CA THR A 30 -0.26 7.47 -11.82
C THR A 30 -1.28 6.38 -11.56
N LEU A 31 -1.47 5.47 -12.52
CA LEU A 31 -2.41 4.36 -12.37
C LEU A 31 -1.95 3.37 -11.30
N ALA A 32 -0.65 3.08 -11.25
CA ALA A 32 -0.07 2.26 -10.20
C ALA A 32 -0.27 2.85 -8.80
N GLU A 33 -0.12 4.17 -8.64
CA GLU A 33 -0.39 4.86 -7.38
C GLU A 33 -1.86 4.74 -6.98
N VAL A 34 -2.80 4.97 -7.90
CA VAL A 34 -4.23 4.81 -7.62
C VAL A 34 -4.53 3.39 -7.14
N LEU A 35 -4.00 2.37 -7.82
CA LEU A 35 -4.16 0.97 -7.42
C LEU A 35 -3.56 0.66 -6.05
N ALA A 36 -2.38 1.22 -5.74
CA ALA A 36 -1.75 1.06 -4.42
C ALA A 36 -2.61 1.65 -3.31
N VAL A 37 -3.08 2.88 -3.52
CA VAL A 37 -3.94 3.60 -2.56
C VAL A 37 -5.26 2.85 -2.37
N SER A 38 -5.88 2.38 -3.45
CA SER A 38 -7.09 1.56 -3.37
C SER A 38 -6.85 0.27 -2.58
N ALA A 39 -5.71 -0.40 -2.77
CA ALA A 39 -5.36 -1.61 -2.00
C ALA A 39 -5.26 -1.31 -0.49
N PHE A 40 -4.60 -0.22 -0.10
CA PHE A 40 -4.48 0.19 1.30
C PHE A 40 -5.83 0.59 1.91
N ILE A 41 -6.67 1.34 1.18
CA ILE A 41 -8.02 1.69 1.63
C ILE A 41 -8.86 0.42 1.81
N CYS A 42 -8.80 -0.54 0.89
CA CYS A 42 -9.47 -1.83 1.04
C CYS A 42 -8.98 -2.59 2.28
N GLY A 43 -7.68 -2.54 2.59
CA GLY A 43 -7.13 -3.15 3.81
C GLY A 43 -7.68 -2.54 5.10
N LEU A 44 -7.82 -1.21 5.16
CA LEU A 44 -8.47 -0.53 6.30
C LEU A 44 -9.97 -0.79 6.37
N PHE A 45 -10.65 -0.84 5.21
CA PHE A 45 -12.07 -1.17 5.15
C PHE A 45 -12.35 -2.58 5.65
N MET A 46 -11.49 -3.55 5.29
CA MET A 46 -11.53 -4.90 5.85
C MET A 46 -11.46 -4.86 7.38
N PHE A 47 -10.51 -4.13 7.94
CA PHE A 47 -10.37 -4.00 9.39
C PHE A 47 -11.61 -3.39 10.05
N TRP A 48 -12.17 -2.34 9.46
CA TRP A 48 -13.38 -1.70 9.96
C TRP A 48 -14.57 -2.66 10.00
N LEU A 49 -14.77 -3.45 8.93
CA LEU A 49 -15.79 -4.49 8.88
C LEU A 49 -15.56 -5.57 9.94
N THR A 50 -14.32 -6.06 10.08
CA THR A 50 -13.97 -7.07 11.09
C THR A 50 -14.25 -6.57 12.50
N ARG A 51 -13.92 -5.30 12.81
CA ARG A 51 -14.22 -4.69 14.11
C ARG A 51 -15.70 -4.53 14.39
N ARG A 52 -16.50 -4.21 13.37
CA ARG A 52 -17.97 -4.11 13.49
C ARG A 52 -18.61 -5.48 13.77
N GLN A 53 -18.12 -6.53 13.12
CA GLN A 53 -18.66 -7.89 13.26
C GLN A 53 -18.20 -8.57 14.55
N GLN A 54 -16.99 -8.27 15.02
CA GLN A 54 -16.37 -8.92 16.18
C GLN A 54 -15.73 -7.88 17.10
N PRO A 55 -16.55 -7.10 17.82
CA PRO A 55 -16.05 -6.15 18.81
C PRO A 55 -15.26 -6.88 19.91
N GLY A 56 -14.14 -6.32 20.34
CA GLY A 56 -13.30 -6.85 21.42
C GLY A 56 -12.34 -7.99 21.06
N VAL A 57 -12.51 -8.65 19.91
CA VAL A 57 -11.59 -9.73 19.48
C VAL A 57 -10.27 -9.14 18.98
N ARG A 58 -9.14 -9.71 19.42
CA ARG A 58 -7.81 -9.32 18.92
C ARG A 58 -7.64 -9.84 17.49
N LEU A 59 -7.15 -8.97 16.61
CA LEU A 59 -6.82 -9.34 15.23
C LEU A 59 -5.72 -10.40 15.20
N ALA A 60 -5.85 -11.33 14.25
CA ALA A 60 -4.78 -12.27 13.95
C ALA A 60 -3.57 -11.54 13.36
N LEU A 61 -2.37 -12.12 13.49
CA LEU A 61 -1.13 -11.53 12.96
C LEU A 61 -1.25 -11.08 11.49
N PRO A 62 -1.78 -11.89 10.56
CA PRO A 62 -1.89 -11.48 9.15
C PRO A 62 -2.78 -10.25 8.96
N GLU A 63 -3.86 -10.13 9.73
CA GLU A 63 -4.79 -8.98 9.68
C GLU A 63 -4.13 -7.73 10.25
N ARG A 64 -3.36 -7.87 11.34
CA ARG A 64 -2.57 -6.76 11.89
C ARG A 64 -1.57 -6.22 10.88
N LEU A 65 -0.90 -7.11 10.14
CA LEU A 65 0.04 -6.74 9.09
C LEU A 65 -0.64 -6.00 7.93
N ILE A 66 -1.87 -6.39 7.54
CA ILE A 66 -2.65 -5.65 6.53
C ILE A 66 -2.94 -4.23 7.01
N VAL A 67 -3.37 -4.06 8.27
CA VAL A 67 -3.66 -2.74 8.84
C VAL A 67 -2.41 -1.89 8.92
N ILE A 68 -1.32 -2.43 9.48
CA ILE A 68 -0.05 -1.72 9.60
C ILE A 68 0.47 -1.32 8.21
N GLY A 69 0.47 -2.25 7.26
CA GLY A 69 0.89 -1.99 5.89
C GLY A 69 0.05 -0.92 5.21
N SER A 70 -1.28 -0.96 5.39
CA SER A 70 -2.19 0.03 4.84
C SER A 70 -1.99 1.41 5.43
N LEU A 71 -1.78 1.52 6.75
CA LEU A 71 -1.47 2.78 7.42
C LEU A 71 -0.12 3.34 6.95
N LEU A 72 0.93 2.51 6.92
CA LEU A 72 2.25 2.92 6.44
C LEU A 72 2.19 3.42 4.99
N GLY A 73 1.52 2.67 4.11
CA GLY A 73 1.34 3.06 2.72
C GLY A 73 0.61 4.40 2.57
N LEU A 74 -0.50 4.59 3.29
CA LEU A 74 -1.29 5.81 3.22
C LEU A 74 -0.59 7.03 3.81
N VAL A 75 0.31 6.88 4.79
CA VAL A 75 1.14 7.98 5.30
C VAL A 75 2.04 8.59 4.22
N GLY A 76 2.38 7.83 3.17
CA GLY A 76 3.11 8.37 2.02
C GLY A 76 2.36 9.48 1.28
N LEU A 77 1.02 9.48 1.28
CA LEU A 77 0.19 10.48 0.58
C LEU A 77 0.23 11.87 1.21
N PRO A 78 -0.07 12.07 2.51
CA PRO A 78 0.02 13.38 3.13
C PRO A 78 1.44 13.92 3.09
N LEU A 79 2.46 13.05 3.18
CA LEU A 79 3.85 13.47 2.96
C LEU A 79 4.03 14.02 1.53
N LYS A 80 3.63 13.27 0.50
CA LYS A 80 3.66 13.73 -0.90
C LYS A 80 2.92 15.07 -1.09
N LEU A 81 1.75 15.24 -0.45
CA LEU A 81 0.97 16.47 -0.52
C LEU A 81 1.66 17.64 0.17
N VAL A 82 2.12 17.49 1.42
CA VAL A 82 2.83 18.52 2.16
C VAL A 82 4.04 19.01 1.37
N PHE A 83 4.81 18.08 0.81
CA PHE A 83 5.97 18.44 0.03
C PHE A 83 5.64 19.12 -1.30
N SER A 84 4.58 18.66 -1.98
CA SER A 84 4.06 19.35 -3.17
C SER A 84 3.60 20.79 -2.84
N LEU A 85 2.98 21.00 -1.68
CA LEU A 85 2.56 22.33 -1.22
C LEU A 85 3.75 23.23 -0.84
N LEU A 86 4.83 22.64 -0.32
CA LEU A 86 6.09 23.33 -0.02
C LEU A 86 6.94 23.60 -1.28
N GLY A 87 6.47 23.22 -2.48
CA GLY A 87 7.20 23.38 -3.74
C GLY A 87 8.44 22.49 -3.87
N VAL A 88 8.63 21.53 -2.96
CA VAL A 88 9.76 20.60 -2.99
C VAL A 88 9.47 19.54 -4.06
N GLY A 89 10.37 19.38 -5.04
CA GLY A 89 10.19 18.45 -6.15
C GLY A 89 9.33 18.97 -7.32
N ALA A 90 8.95 20.27 -7.34
CA ALA A 90 8.44 20.89 -8.55
C ALA A 90 9.54 20.93 -9.63
N PRO A 91 9.23 20.65 -10.91
CA PRO A 91 10.20 20.83 -11.98
C PRO A 91 10.47 22.33 -12.10
N ALA A 92 11.59 22.79 -11.55
CA ALA A 92 12.24 24.00 -12.03
C ALA A 92 12.91 23.63 -13.37
N HIS A 93 12.10 23.39 -14.40
CA HIS A 93 12.58 23.44 -15.78
C HIS A 93 12.52 24.91 -16.17
N ASP A 94 13.64 25.59 -16.00
CA ASP A 94 13.81 26.90 -16.62
C ASP A 94 13.76 26.69 -18.14
N MET A 95 12.62 27.05 -18.75
CA MET A 95 12.40 26.95 -20.19
C MET A 95 13.37 27.82 -20.99
N ALA A 96 14.08 28.76 -20.36
CA ALA A 96 15.10 29.58 -21.00
C ALA A 96 16.48 28.90 -21.06
N ASN A 97 16.81 28.02 -20.10
CA ASN A 97 18.17 27.50 -19.92
C ASN A 97 18.30 25.97 -19.99
N HIS A 98 17.20 25.22 -20.08
CA HIS A 98 17.20 23.73 -20.10
C HIS A 98 17.95 23.05 -18.94
N VAL A 99 18.27 23.76 -17.86
CA VAL A 99 18.94 23.19 -16.69
C VAL A 99 17.90 22.63 -15.74
N SER A 100 18.05 21.35 -15.38
CA SER A 100 17.27 20.73 -14.31
C SER A 100 17.85 21.16 -12.96
N THR A 101 17.20 22.11 -12.29
CA THR A 101 17.51 22.47 -10.90
C THR A 101 16.57 21.75 -9.93
N ALA A 102 16.27 20.48 -10.19
CA ALA A 102 15.39 19.68 -9.34
C ALA A 102 16.00 19.55 -7.92
N GLY A 103 15.54 20.42 -7.03
CA GLY A 103 15.86 20.42 -5.61
C GLY A 103 15.37 19.12 -4.97
N ASN A 104 16.32 18.20 -4.81
CA ASN A 104 16.31 17.08 -3.89
C ASN A 104 15.49 15.82 -4.29
N PRO A 105 16.12 14.79 -4.91
CA PRO A 105 15.47 13.52 -5.27
C PRO A 105 14.98 12.72 -4.05
N LEU A 106 15.43 13.05 -2.84
CA LEU A 106 15.03 12.41 -1.58
C LEU A 106 13.51 12.35 -1.41
N LEU A 107 12.78 13.35 -1.92
CA LEU A 107 11.33 13.45 -1.83
C LEU A 107 10.58 12.28 -2.47
N LEU A 108 11.01 11.95 -3.69
CA LEU A 108 10.44 10.86 -4.47
C LEU A 108 10.69 9.54 -3.72
N HIS A 109 11.86 9.40 -3.11
CA HIS A 109 12.27 8.19 -2.43
C HIS A 109 11.52 7.96 -1.11
N VAL A 110 11.19 9.01 -0.35
CA VAL A 110 10.49 8.84 0.95
C VAL A 110 9.07 8.33 0.76
N HIS A 111 8.25 8.93 -0.11
CA HIS A 111 6.87 8.46 -0.27
C HIS A 111 6.81 7.05 -0.91
N HIS A 112 7.71 6.75 -1.87
CA HIS A 112 7.86 5.39 -2.40
C HIS A 112 8.33 4.40 -1.35
N LEU A 113 9.19 4.80 -0.41
CA LEU A 113 9.59 3.95 0.72
C LEU A 113 8.38 3.56 1.57
N PHE A 114 7.49 4.50 1.89
CA PHE A 114 6.25 4.20 2.62
C PHE A 114 5.34 3.22 1.86
N PHE A 115 5.19 3.40 0.55
CA PHE A 115 4.44 2.45 -0.29
C PHE A 115 5.09 1.06 -0.29
N ASN A 116 6.41 0.99 -0.43
CA ASN A 116 7.16 -0.27 -0.40
C ASN A 116 7.07 -0.99 0.94
N LEU A 117 7.14 -0.25 2.06
CA LEU A 117 6.92 -0.81 3.39
C LEU A 117 5.50 -1.34 3.56
N GLY A 118 4.51 -0.62 3.01
CA GLY A 118 3.13 -1.09 2.93
C GLY A 118 3.00 -2.40 2.16
N PHE A 119 3.57 -2.48 0.95
CA PHE A 119 3.59 -3.69 0.13
C PHE A 119 4.33 -4.85 0.81
N LEU A 120 5.45 -4.57 1.49
CA LEU A 120 6.20 -5.59 2.22
C LEU A 120 5.35 -6.19 3.35
N ALA A 121 4.64 -5.37 4.11
CA ALA A 121 3.73 -5.86 5.16
C ALA A 121 2.57 -6.68 4.57
N LEU A 122 2.02 -6.28 3.42
CA LEU A 122 1.01 -7.07 2.70
C LEU A 122 1.57 -8.41 2.22
N LEU A 123 2.80 -8.44 1.70
CA LEU A 123 3.46 -9.67 1.28
C LEU A 123 3.67 -10.63 2.46
N ILE A 124 4.20 -10.14 3.58
CA ILE A 124 4.39 -10.96 4.80
C ILE A 124 3.02 -11.48 5.30
N SER A 125 1.98 -10.65 5.25
CA SER A 125 0.62 -11.08 5.58
C SER A 125 0.12 -12.21 4.67
N ALA A 126 0.29 -12.09 3.35
CA ALA A 126 -0.11 -13.10 2.38
C ALA A 126 0.62 -14.44 2.63
N LEU A 127 1.93 -14.38 2.89
CA LEU A 127 2.73 -15.56 3.24
C LEU A 127 2.24 -16.20 4.54
N ALA A 128 1.94 -15.41 5.57
CA ALA A 128 1.40 -15.91 6.83
C ALA A 128 0.03 -16.59 6.65
N TRP A 129 -0.83 -16.05 5.77
CA TRP A 129 -2.09 -16.69 5.38
C TRP A 129 -1.88 -18.02 4.67
N MET A 130 -0.93 -18.07 3.73
CA MET A 130 -0.62 -19.29 2.98
C MET A 130 -0.07 -20.40 3.89
N VAL A 131 0.87 -20.06 4.77
CA VAL A 131 1.43 -21.02 5.75
C VAL A 131 0.34 -21.54 6.68
N ALA A 132 -0.56 -20.67 7.15
CA ALA A 132 -1.70 -21.10 7.94
C ALA A 132 -2.60 -22.05 7.15
N ALA A 133 -2.95 -21.75 5.90
CA ALA A 133 -3.79 -22.63 5.09
C ALA A 133 -3.17 -24.02 4.86
N ILE A 134 -1.86 -24.09 4.57
CA ILE A 134 -1.15 -25.36 4.33
C ILE A 134 -1.17 -26.22 5.60
N ARG A 135 -0.84 -25.64 6.76
CA ARG A 135 -0.83 -26.38 8.04
C ARG A 135 -2.18 -27.00 8.40
N TRP A 136 -3.27 -26.42 7.92
CA TRP A 136 -4.63 -26.92 8.17
C TRP A 136 -5.04 -28.04 7.20
N GLN A 137 -4.40 -28.15 6.04
CA GLN A 137 -4.63 -29.26 5.11
C GLN A 137 -3.82 -30.50 5.48
N SER A 138 -2.72 -30.32 6.22
CA SER A 138 -1.84 -31.41 6.67
C SER A 138 -2.19 -31.98 8.06
N ALA A 139 -3.22 -31.44 8.72
CA ALA A 139 -3.70 -31.85 10.05
C ALA A 139 -5.07 -32.51 9.93
#